data_AF-A0A7V5RHD8-F1
#
_entry.id   AF-A0A7V5RHD8-F1
#
_cell.length_a   1.000
_cell.length_b   1.000
_cell.length_c   1.000
_cell.angle_alpha   90.00
_cell.angle_beta   90.00
_cell.angle_gamma   90.00
#
_symmetry.space_group_name_H-M   'P 1'
#
loop_
_entity.id
_entity.type
_entity.pdbx_description
1 polymer ?
#
loop_
_entity_poly.entity_id
_entity_poly.type
_entity_poly.pdbx_seq_one_letter_code
_entity_poly.pdbx_strand_id
1 'polypeptide(L)'
;MTCPHCKKFSGHRMDLHAHLIDEHAEEVAVYVEDDGVMYFEMSCPLCNDSVKQPLKKRASVLDEYRREIRLVAFDLLLYHLMEKHPEEED
;
A
#
# COMPACT_ATOMS: atom_id res chain seq x y z
N MET A 1 -5.79 -13.41 -6.97
CA MET A 1 -5.65 -12.38 -5.92
C MET A 1 -6.87 -11.49 -5.91
N THR A 2 -7.71 -11.66 -4.89
CA THR A 2 -8.86 -10.82 -4.61
C THR A 2 -8.44 -9.57 -3.83
N CYS A 3 -9.00 -8.41 -4.20
CA CYS A 3 -8.74 -7.16 -3.49
C CYS A 3 -9.28 -7.24 -2.05
N PRO A 4 -8.43 -7.04 -1.04
CA PRO A 4 -8.85 -7.22 0.34
C PRO A 4 -9.62 -6.01 0.90
N HIS A 5 -9.54 -4.85 0.25
CA HIS A 5 -10.29 -3.64 0.64
C HIS A 5 -11.72 -3.67 0.12
N CYS A 6 -11.94 -3.85 -1.19
CA CYS A 6 -13.28 -3.81 -1.78
C CYS A 6 -13.93 -5.18 -1.99
N LYS A 7 -13.15 -6.27 -2.06
CA LYS A 7 -13.59 -7.63 -2.43
C LYS A 7 -14.33 -7.72 -3.78
N LYS A 8 -14.35 -6.66 -4.58
CA LYS A 8 -15.02 -6.58 -5.89
C LYS A 8 -14.10 -6.88 -7.06
N PHE A 9 -12.80 -6.76 -6.86
CA PHE A 9 -11.78 -7.04 -7.86
C PHE A 9 -11.09 -8.36 -7.55
N SER A 10 -10.86 -9.19 -8.58
CA SER A 10 -10.02 -10.37 -8.50
C SER A 10 -9.27 -10.53 -9.82
N GLY A 11 -7.97 -10.80 -9.74
CA GLY A 11 -7.11 -10.92 -10.91
C GLY A 11 -5.68 -11.33 -10.57
N HIS A 12 -4.77 -11.11 -11.52
CA HIS A 12 -3.35 -11.30 -11.28
C HIS A 12 -2.80 -10.21 -10.36
N ARG A 13 -1.64 -10.48 -9.74
CA ARG A 13 -0.95 -9.53 -8.84
C ARG A 13 -0.78 -8.14 -9.44
N MET A 14 -0.39 -8.06 -10.71
CA MET A 14 -0.18 -6.78 -11.42
C MET A 14 -1.48 -6.00 -11.59
N ASP A 15 -2.58 -6.67 -11.93
CA ASP A 15 -3.88 -6.01 -12.09
C ASP A 15 -4.44 -5.57 -10.73
N LEU A 16 -4.25 -6.39 -9.69
CA LEU A 16 -4.61 -6.02 -8.32
C LEU A 16 -3.78 -4.83 -7.83
N HIS A 17 -2.48 -4.78 -8.16
CA HIS A 17 -1.62 -3.65 -7.82
C HIS A 17 -2.12 -2.35 -8.44
N ALA A 18 -2.43 -2.38 -9.74
CA ALA A 18 -3.01 -1.22 -10.43
C ALA A 18 -4.35 -0.81 -9.80
N HIS A 19 -5.24 -1.78 -9.56
CA HIS A 19 -6.53 -1.53 -8.91
C HIS A 19 -6.39 -0.87 -7.53
N LEU A 20 -5.44 -1.31 -6.70
CA LEU A 20 -5.19 -0.71 -5.38
C LEU A 20 -4.73 0.75 -5.48
N ILE A 21 -3.92 1.08 -6.48
CA ILE A 21 -3.42 2.44 -6.69
C ILE A 21 -4.52 3.38 -7.19
N ASP A 22 -5.37 2.90 -8.09
CA ASP A 22 -6.45 3.72 -8.67
C ASP A 22 -7.64 3.88 -7.70
N GLU A 23 -8.09 2.78 -7.09
CA GLU A 23 -9.34 2.75 -6.32
C GLU A 23 -9.14 2.87 -4.80
N HIS A 24 -7.93 2.56 -4.30
CA HIS A 24 -7.64 2.49 -2.87
C HIS A 24 -6.47 3.38 -2.45
N ALA A 25 -6.07 4.34 -3.29
CA ALA A 25 -4.93 5.22 -3.05
C ALA A 25 -4.94 5.93 -1.68
N GLU A 26 -6.12 6.15 -1.13
CA GLU A 26 -6.37 6.78 0.17
C GLU A 26 -6.00 5.89 1.38
N GLU A 27 -5.90 4.57 1.20
CA GLU A 27 -5.52 3.62 2.25
C GLU A 27 -4.03 3.72 2.62
N VAL A 28 -3.23 4.41 1.81
CA VAL A 28 -1.82 4.71 2.09
C VAL A 28 -1.72 6.16 2.54
N ALA A 29 -1.51 6.33 3.85
CA ALA A 29 -1.24 7.62 4.44
C ALA A 29 0.21 8.03 4.17
N VAL A 30 0.42 9.25 3.68
CA VAL A 30 1.74 9.83 3.50
C VAL A 30 1.77 11.17 4.21
N TYR A 31 2.62 11.30 5.23
CA TYR A 31 2.69 12.47 6.10
C TYR A 31 4.13 12.81 6.48
N VAL A 32 4.31 14.03 6.99
CA VAL A 32 5.58 14.52 7.55
C VAL A 32 5.38 14.59 9.06
N GLU A 33 6.27 14.00 9.85
CA GLU A 33 6.26 14.15 11.31
C GLU A 33 7.00 15.42 11.77
N ASP A 34 6.88 15.78 13.05
CA ASP A 34 7.46 17.00 13.64
C ASP A 34 8.99 17.11 13.48
N ASP A 35 9.68 15.97 13.39
CA ASP A 35 11.13 15.88 13.11
C ASP A 35 11.49 16.16 11.64
N GLY A 36 10.50 16.41 10.79
CA GLY A 36 10.67 16.76 9.37
C GLY A 36 10.93 15.55 8.47
N VAL A 37 10.91 14.33 9.01
CA VAL A 37 11.01 13.10 8.23
C VAL A 37 9.63 12.74 7.67
N MET A 38 9.62 12.30 6.43
CA MET A 38 8.40 11.78 5.80
C MET A 38 8.22 10.31 6.11
N TYR A 39 6.97 9.92 6.31
CA TYR A 39 6.58 8.54 6.51
C TYR A 39 5.47 8.18 5.54
N PHE A 40 5.47 6.92 5.10
CA PHE A 40 4.25 6.30 4.62
C PHE A 40 3.81 5.25 5.62
N GLU A 41 2.50 5.13 5.75
CA GLU A 41 1.84 4.19 6.61
C GLU A 41 0.67 3.56 5.87
N MET A 42 0.53 2.25 6.03
CA MET A 42 -0.62 1.51 5.52
C MET A 42 -0.91 0.33 6.44
N SER A 43 -2.18 -0.07 6.47
CA SER A 43 -2.66 -1.19 7.28
C SER A 43 -3.20 -2.28 6.38
N CYS A 44 -2.96 -3.54 6.76
CA CYS A 44 -3.62 -4.65 6.09
C CYS A 44 -5.11 -4.68 6.52
N PRO A 45 -6.07 -4.79 5.59
CA PRO A 45 -7.48 -4.89 5.96
C PRO A 45 -7.91 -6.31 6.38
N LEU A 46 -7.03 -7.32 6.24
CA LEU A 46 -7.33 -8.72 6.61
C LEU A 46 -6.76 -9.13 7.97
N CYS A 47 -5.76 -8.40 8.47
CA CYS A 47 -5.13 -8.66 9.76
C CYS A 47 -4.81 -7.35 10.47
N ASN A 48 -4.28 -7.43 11.68
CA ASN A 48 -3.99 -6.24 12.48
C ASN A 48 -2.57 -5.69 12.26
N ASP A 49 -1.88 -6.13 11.19
CA ASP A 49 -0.54 -5.66 10.85
C ASP A 49 -0.61 -4.34 10.06
N SER A 50 0.32 -3.45 10.38
CA SER A 50 0.54 -2.19 9.68
C SER A 50 2.02 -2.02 9.38
N VAL A 51 2.34 -1.37 8.26
CA VAL A 51 3.71 -0.99 7.92
C VAL A 51 3.82 0.53 7.95
N LYS A 52 4.77 1.02 8.75
CA LYS A 52 5.19 2.43 8.78
C LYS A 52 6.67 2.47 8.43
N GLN A 53 7.04 3.18 7.37
CA GLN A 53 8.45 3.32 6.97
C GLN A 53 8.83 4.77 6.67
N PRO A 54 10.04 5.20 7.11
CA PRO A 54 10.56 6.50 6.78
C PRO A 54 10.99 6.58 5.31
N LEU A 55 10.65 7.68 4.67
CA LEU A 55 11.04 8.03 3.31
C LEU A 55 12.30 8.90 3.36
N LYS A 56 13.32 8.53 2.58
CA LYS A 56 14.59 9.29 2.48
C LYS A 56 14.48 10.61 1.71
N LYS A 57 13.32 10.89 1.08
CA LYS A 57 13.08 12.09 0.27
C LYS A 57 12.72 13.29 1.17
N ARG A 58 12.87 14.52 0.66
CA ARG A 58 12.53 15.76 1.37
C ARG A 58 11.07 16.13 1.17
N ALA A 59 10.41 16.68 2.19
CA ALA A 59 8.97 17.01 2.18
C ALA A 59 8.51 17.85 0.99
N SER A 60 9.39 18.68 0.44
CA SER A 60 9.11 19.56 -0.70
C SER A 60 8.71 18.86 -1.99
N VAL A 61 8.92 17.55 -2.13
CA VAL A 61 8.56 16.77 -3.33
C VAL A 61 7.43 15.76 -3.07
N LEU A 62 6.75 15.86 -1.93
CA LEU A 62 5.72 14.89 -1.52
C LEU A 62 4.62 14.74 -2.56
N ASP A 63 4.14 15.84 -3.15
CA ASP A 63 3.04 15.77 -4.12
C ASP A 63 3.44 15.04 -5.42
N GLU A 64 4.68 15.22 -5.87
CA GLU A 64 5.23 14.55 -7.06
C GLU A 64 5.46 13.06 -6.83
N TYR A 65 5.92 12.68 -5.63
CA TYR A 65 6.28 11.29 -5.30
C TYR A 65 5.15 10.48 -4.65
N ARG A 66 4.01 11.08 -4.31
CA ARG A 66 2.86 10.40 -3.68
C ARG A 66 2.46 9.13 -4.42
N ARG A 67 2.42 9.18 -5.75
CA ARG A 67 2.07 8.03 -6.58
C ARG A 67 3.12 6.91 -6.52
N GLU A 68 4.40 7.26 -6.58
CA GLU A 68 5.52 6.30 -6.46
C GLU A 68 5.59 5.67 -5.07
N ILE A 69 5.30 6.44 -4.02
CA ILE A 69 5.23 5.94 -2.65
C ILE A 69 4.10 4.91 -2.53
N ARG A 70 2.91 5.22 -3.06
CA ARG A 70 1.77 4.30 -3.09
C ARG A 70 2.07 3.03 -3.86
N LEU A 71 2.76 3.14 -5.00
CA LEU A 71 3.22 1.99 -5.79
C LEU A 71 4.03 1.03 -4.91
N VAL A 72 5.05 1.54 -4.21
CA VAL A 72 5.89 0.71 -3.33
C VAL A 72 5.11 0.18 -2.14
N ALA A 73 4.27 1.00 -1.51
CA ALA A 73 3.44 0.60 -0.37
C ALA A 73 2.52 -0.57 -0.74
N PHE A 74 1.74 -0.46 -1.82
CA PHE A 74 0.88 -1.55 -2.26
C PHE A 74 1.65 -2.79 -2.71
N ASP A 75 2.85 -2.63 -3.25
CA ASP A 75 3.70 -3.77 -3.58
C ASP A 75 4.08 -4.56 -2.30
N LEU A 76 4.39 -3.86 -1.20
CA LEU A 76 4.63 -4.49 0.11
C LEU A 76 3.37 -5.17 0.67
N LEU A 77 2.19 -4.56 0.52
CA LEU A 77 0.93 -5.21 0.91
C LEU A 77 0.68 -6.47 0.10
N LEU A 78 0.93 -6.46 -1.21
CA LEU A 78 0.78 -7.65 -2.04
C LEU A 78 1.70 -8.78 -1.61
N TYR A 79 2.97 -8.47 -1.31
CA TYR A 79 3.89 -9.44 -0.72
C TYR A 79 3.35 -9.99 0.60
N HIS A 80 2.89 -9.12 1.49
CA HIS A 80 2.28 -9.53 2.75
C HIS A 80 1.06 -10.45 2.56
N LEU A 81 0.18 -10.13 1.61
CA LEU A 81 -0.98 -10.96 1.30
C LEU A 81 -0.56 -12.33 0.77
N MET A 82 0.42 -12.38 -0.13
CA MET A 82 0.93 -13.65 -0.66
C MET A 82 1.57 -14.54 0.43
N GLU A 83 2.25 -13.93 1.41
CA GLU A 83 2.95 -14.66 2.47
C GLU A 83 2.02 -15.06 3.63
N LYS A 84 1.13 -14.17 4.06
CA LYS A 84 0.29 -14.35 5.27
C LYS A 84 -1.17 -14.67 4.99
N HIS A 85 -1.67 -14.33 3.81
CA HIS A 85 -3.05 -14.54 3.39
C HIS A 85 -3.09 -15.24 2.02
N PRO A 86 -2.41 -16.40 1.86
CA PRO A 86 -2.47 -17.13 0.62
C PRO A 86 -3.95 -17.45 0.34
N GLU A 87 -4.43 -17.07 -0.84
CA GLU A 87 -5.73 -17.56 -1.28
C GLU A 87 -5.56 -19.06 -1.51
N GLU A 88 -6.23 -19.88 -0.71
CA GLU A 88 -6.30 -21.32 -0.94
C GLU A 88 -7.00 -21.51 -2.30
N GLU A 89 -6.22 -21.95 -3.31
CA GLU A 89 -6.77 -22.50 -4.55
C GLU A 89 -7.42 -23.84 -4.19
N ASP A 90 -8.74 -23.87 -4.03
CA ASP A 90 -9.54 -25.09 -3.95
C ASP A 90 -9.85 -25.64 -5.35
#